data_AF-A0AAV2A6C6-F1
#
_entry.id   AF-A0AAV2A6C6-F1
#
_cell.length_a   1.000
_cell.length_b   1.000
_cell.length_c   1.000
_cell.angle_alpha   90.00
_cell.angle_beta   90.00
_cell.angle_gamma   90.00
#
_symmetry.space_group_name_H-M   'P 1'
#
loop_
_entity.id
_entity.type
_entity.pdbx_description
1 polymer ?
#
loop_
_entity_poly.entity_id
_entity_poly.type
_entity_poly.pdbx_seq_one_letter_code
_entity_poly.pdbx_strand_id
1 'polypeptide(L)'
;MFRKVAIRVVICMTFMMLSSVNGSFNLFVSRPEMKRLLGLNAEVRYVNNGTVNDYALSFVVMIPDPIWDLYFTWQSLRPTPVPYSISFTLSNPEAMSVPQLNISKKGNIPTNEEVFRVVLQCTGKVSAEVEMNMDMNFSMPPPFPNSTHLVLKRKKICYKNNSTTSDTLMIDAMVATSNSFYIGVGCACAVVVIIAIIAVVFYLKTMKARRTDVIQLTEDESVKRKKAHMRENSKAFLW
;
A
#
# COMPACT_ATOMS: atom_id res chain seq x y z
N MET A 1 34.98 -13.53 -40.77
CA MET A 1 33.67 -14.05 -40.31
C MET A 1 33.75 -14.63 -38.89
N PHE A 2 34.70 -15.52 -38.60
CA PHE A 2 34.91 -16.15 -37.28
C PHE A 2 35.04 -15.20 -36.08
N ARG A 3 35.75 -14.08 -36.23
CA ARG A 3 35.97 -13.11 -35.14
C ARG A 3 34.69 -12.41 -34.66
N LYS A 4 33.71 -12.20 -35.55
CA LYS A 4 32.40 -11.61 -35.20
C LYS A 4 31.47 -12.64 -34.51
N VAL A 5 31.60 -13.92 -34.86
CA VAL A 5 30.87 -15.02 -34.22
C VAL A 5 31.40 -15.28 -32.82
N ALA A 6 32.73 -15.32 -32.65
CA ALA A 6 33.36 -15.46 -31.34
C ALA A 6 32.97 -14.34 -30.37
N ILE A 7 32.94 -13.08 -30.83
CA ILE A 7 32.52 -11.94 -29.99
C ILE A 7 31.04 -12.07 -29.58
N ARG A 8 30.15 -12.48 -30.49
CA ARG A 8 28.73 -12.69 -30.16
C ARG A 8 28.53 -13.85 -29.18
N VAL A 9 29.29 -14.93 -29.31
CA VAL A 9 29.24 -16.09 -28.39
C VAL A 9 29.77 -15.71 -27.01
N VAL A 10 30.89 -14.97 -26.94
CA VAL A 10 31.45 -14.50 -25.66
C VAL A 10 30.50 -13.52 -24.97
N ILE A 11 29.89 -12.58 -25.70
CA ILE A 11 28.90 -11.66 -25.14
C ILE A 11 27.68 -12.43 -24.59
N CYS A 12 27.19 -13.44 -25.32
CA CYS A 12 26.08 -14.29 -24.87
C CYS A 12 26.44 -15.12 -23.63
N MET A 13 27.65 -15.70 -23.57
CA MET A 13 28.17 -16.41 -22.40
C MET A 13 28.33 -15.48 -21.19
N THR A 14 28.84 -14.26 -21.37
CA THR A 14 28.94 -13.28 -20.29
C THR A 14 27.57 -12.81 -19.79
N PHE A 15 26.57 -12.72 -20.68
CA PHE A 15 25.20 -12.36 -20.31
C PHE A 15 24.49 -13.49 -19.56
N MET A 16 24.76 -14.76 -19.89
CA MET A 16 24.25 -15.92 -19.14
C MET A 16 24.85 -16.04 -17.74
N MET A 17 26.13 -15.68 -17.54
CA MET A 17 26.81 -15.76 -16.25
C MET A 17 26.36 -14.69 -15.23
N LEU A 18 25.69 -13.62 -15.66
CA LEU A 18 25.18 -12.54 -14.80
C LEU A 18 23.80 -12.83 -14.19
N SER A 19 23.18 -13.95 -14.55
CA SER A 19 21.86 -14.37 -14.02
C SER A 19 21.99 -15.09 -12.66
N SER A 20 22.83 -14.60 -11.75
CA SER A 20 22.76 -15.02 -10.36
C SER A 20 21.52 -14.39 -9.74
N VAL A 21 20.38 -15.07 -9.87
CA VAL A 21 19.15 -14.75 -9.13
C VAL A 21 19.45 -15.02 -7.66
N ASN A 22 19.99 -14.01 -6.98
CA ASN A 22 20.04 -13.96 -5.53
C ASN A 22 18.64 -13.63 -5.00
N GLY A 23 17.71 -14.55 -5.22
CA GLY A 23 16.45 -14.62 -4.48
C GLY A 23 16.72 -15.28 -3.15
N SER A 24 16.29 -14.78 -1.98
CA SER A 24 16.34 -15.56 -0.73
C SER A 24 14.94 -15.78 -0.19
N PHE A 25 14.46 -14.93 0.71
CA PHE A 25 13.07 -14.93 1.17
C PHE A 25 12.65 -13.50 1.55
N ASN A 26 11.34 -13.31 1.66
CA ASN A 26 10.74 -12.09 2.19
C ASN A 26 10.03 -12.40 3.50
N LEU A 27 10.04 -11.44 4.43
CA LEU A 27 9.24 -11.45 5.64
C LEU A 27 8.77 -10.02 5.92
N PHE A 28 7.46 -9.82 6.02
CA PHE A 28 6.88 -8.49 6.14
C PHE A 28 5.50 -8.51 6.80
N VAL A 29 5.04 -7.32 7.16
CA VAL A 29 3.68 -7.07 7.63
C VAL A 29 2.98 -6.22 6.58
N SER A 30 1.88 -6.75 6.05
CA SER A 30 1.12 -6.16 4.95
C SER A 30 0.47 -4.82 5.34
N ARG A 31 0.09 -4.02 4.33
CA ARG A 31 -0.58 -2.72 4.56
C ARG A 31 -1.87 -2.83 5.38
N PRO A 32 -2.78 -3.80 5.12
CA PRO A 32 -3.97 -3.97 5.95
C PRO A 32 -3.64 -4.21 7.42
N GLU A 33 -2.60 -5.01 7.68
CA GLU A 33 -2.20 -5.34 9.05
C GLU A 33 -1.53 -4.15 9.75
N MET A 34 -0.65 -3.42 9.07
CA MET A 34 -0.06 -2.18 9.61
C MET A 34 -1.13 -1.12 9.91
N LYS A 35 -2.15 -1.03 9.06
CA LYS A 35 -3.29 -0.14 9.30
C LYS A 35 -4.10 -0.59 10.51
N ARG A 36 -4.29 -1.90 10.71
CA ARG A 36 -4.98 -2.46 11.88
C ARG A 36 -4.20 -2.23 13.17
N LEU A 37 -2.88 -2.44 13.16
CA LEU A 37 -2.03 -2.35 14.35
C LEU A 37 -1.74 -0.90 14.76
N LEU A 38 -1.49 -0.02 13.78
CA LEU A 38 -0.94 1.32 14.02
C LEU A 38 -1.69 2.45 13.30
N GLY A 39 -2.74 2.15 12.53
CA GLY A 39 -3.44 3.16 11.73
C GLY A 39 -2.65 3.64 10.51
N LEU A 40 -1.50 3.02 10.20
CA LEU A 40 -0.60 3.45 9.13
C LEU A 40 -0.88 2.69 7.83
N ASN A 41 -1.06 3.42 6.72
CA ASN A 41 -1.23 2.83 5.39
C ASN A 41 0.13 2.54 4.71
N ALA A 42 0.96 1.74 5.36
CA ALA A 42 2.30 1.40 4.90
C ALA A 42 2.56 -0.09 5.07
N GLU A 43 3.51 -0.64 4.33
CA GLU A 43 4.00 -2.00 4.53
C GLU A 43 5.35 -1.94 5.24
N VAL A 44 5.61 -2.86 6.17
CA VAL A 44 6.89 -2.96 6.85
C VAL A 44 7.55 -4.27 6.50
N ARG A 45 8.69 -4.20 5.80
CA ARG A 45 9.50 -5.36 5.44
C ARG A 45 10.64 -5.54 6.43
N TYR A 46 10.66 -6.67 7.12
CA TYR A 46 11.75 -7.07 8.01
C TYR A 46 12.89 -7.71 7.23
N VAL A 47 12.54 -8.50 6.22
CA VAL A 47 13.50 -9.06 5.26
C VAL A 47 12.99 -8.79 3.86
N ASN A 48 13.86 -8.19 3.04
CA ASN A 48 13.59 -7.96 1.63
C ASN A 48 14.65 -8.67 0.80
N ASN A 49 14.23 -9.70 0.08
CA ASN A 49 15.11 -10.54 -0.72
C ASN A 49 16.35 -11.06 0.05
N GLY A 50 16.15 -11.56 1.27
CA GLY A 50 17.21 -12.03 2.16
C GLY A 50 18.00 -10.95 2.90
N THR A 51 17.82 -9.68 2.56
CA THR A 51 18.47 -8.57 3.26
C THR A 51 17.64 -8.16 4.46
N VAL A 52 18.25 -8.16 5.64
CA VAL A 52 17.61 -7.76 6.89
C VAL A 52 17.51 -6.24 6.98
N ASN A 53 16.36 -5.75 7.44
CA ASN A 53 16.12 -4.34 7.71
C ASN A 53 16.20 -4.07 9.21
N ASP A 54 17.39 -3.71 9.69
CA ASP A 54 17.65 -3.47 11.12
C ASP A 54 16.81 -2.32 11.70
N TYR A 55 16.45 -1.34 10.86
CA TYR A 55 15.55 -0.25 11.26
C TYR A 55 14.17 -0.78 11.63
N ALA A 56 13.62 -1.71 10.83
CA ALA A 56 12.33 -2.32 11.11
C ALA A 56 12.36 -3.21 12.36
N LEU A 57 13.47 -3.91 12.62
CA LEU A 57 13.65 -4.76 13.81
C LEU A 57 13.77 -3.95 15.11
N SER A 58 14.31 -2.73 15.03
CA SER A 58 14.51 -1.86 16.19
C SER A 58 13.21 -1.27 16.74
N PHE A 59 12.12 -1.32 15.97
CA PHE A 59 10.84 -0.75 16.36
C PHE A 59 10.05 -1.71 17.26
N VAL A 60 9.80 -1.29 18.50
CA VAL A 60 8.96 -2.03 19.46
C VAL A 60 7.50 -1.59 19.30
N VAL A 61 6.68 -2.45 18.70
CA VAL A 61 5.26 -2.16 18.48
C VAL A 61 4.46 -2.44 19.75
N MET A 62 3.74 -1.43 20.25
CA MET A 62 2.74 -1.61 21.30
C MET A 62 1.45 -2.17 20.70
N ILE A 63 0.96 -3.26 21.29
CA ILE A 63 -0.22 -4.00 20.87
C ILE A 63 -1.29 -3.78 21.94
N PRO A 64 -2.42 -3.13 21.59
CA PRO A 64 -3.47 -2.81 22.54
C PRO A 64 -4.21 -4.08 22.99
N ASP A 65 -5.01 -3.95 24.05
CA ASP A 65 -5.79 -5.07 24.60
C ASP A 65 -6.67 -5.83 23.59
N PRO A 66 -7.53 -5.15 22.78
CA PRO A 66 -8.45 -5.82 21.86
C PRO A 66 -7.80 -6.55 20.69
N ILE A 67 -6.48 -6.41 20.47
CA ILE A 67 -5.77 -7.11 19.41
C ILE A 67 -5.08 -8.34 20.02
N TRP A 68 -5.63 -9.52 19.75
CA TRP A 68 -5.12 -10.81 20.24
C TRP A 68 -4.38 -11.62 19.17
N ASP A 69 -4.17 -11.08 17.97
CA ASP A 69 -3.41 -11.75 16.93
C ASP A 69 -2.60 -10.80 16.07
N LEU A 70 -1.52 -11.32 15.49
CA LEU A 70 -0.67 -10.65 14.53
C LEU A 70 -0.54 -11.49 13.27
N TYR A 71 -0.51 -10.84 12.12
CA TYR A 71 -0.35 -11.50 10.83
C TYR A 71 0.97 -11.12 10.17
N PHE A 72 1.75 -12.13 9.80
CA PHE A 72 3.02 -11.96 9.10
C PHE A 72 2.95 -12.67 7.76
N THR A 73 3.45 -12.01 6.73
CA THR A 73 3.51 -12.52 5.37
C THR A 73 4.94 -12.88 5.03
N TRP A 74 5.14 -14.04 4.41
CA TRP A 74 6.44 -14.52 4.00
C TRP A 74 6.39 -15.35 2.72
N GLN A 75 7.54 -15.46 2.07
CA GLN A 75 7.71 -16.31 0.89
C GLN A 75 9.18 -16.62 0.67
N SER A 76 9.48 -17.83 0.23
CA SER A 76 10.76 -18.20 -0.33
C SER A 76 10.82 -17.75 -1.78
N LEU A 77 11.85 -16.98 -2.12
CA LEU A 77 12.14 -16.60 -3.50
C LEU A 77 13.02 -17.65 -4.20
N ARG A 78 13.43 -18.71 -3.47
CA ARG A 78 14.16 -19.86 -4.01
C ARG A 78 13.25 -21.08 -4.16
N PRO A 79 13.52 -21.93 -5.16
CA PRO A 79 12.94 -23.27 -5.25
C PRO A 79 13.43 -24.20 -4.12
N THR A 80 14.64 -23.97 -3.60
CA THR A 80 15.20 -24.75 -2.51
C THR A 80 14.49 -24.40 -1.20
N PRO A 81 13.99 -25.38 -0.42
CA PRO A 81 13.34 -25.11 0.85
C PRO A 81 14.26 -24.36 1.81
N VAL A 82 13.76 -23.32 2.46
CA VAL A 82 14.49 -22.55 3.48
C VAL A 82 13.99 -22.95 4.87
N PRO A 83 14.73 -23.78 5.63
CA PRO A 83 14.37 -24.12 7.00
C PRO A 83 14.25 -22.89 7.90
N TYR A 84 13.25 -22.91 8.78
CA TYR A 84 13.05 -21.92 9.82
C TYR A 84 12.85 -22.56 11.20
N SER A 85 13.12 -21.80 12.24
CA SER A 85 12.68 -22.06 13.61
C SER A 85 12.18 -20.78 14.27
N ILE A 86 11.14 -20.91 15.11
CA ILE A 86 10.50 -19.80 15.82
C ILE A 86 10.39 -20.14 17.31
N SER A 87 10.80 -19.20 18.16
CA SER A 87 10.62 -19.24 19.61
C SER A 87 10.12 -17.91 20.16
N PHE A 88 9.58 -17.94 21.37
CA PHE A 88 9.06 -16.76 22.04
C PHE A 88 9.65 -16.64 23.44
N THR A 89 10.01 -15.43 23.82
CA THR A 89 10.44 -15.07 25.17
C THR A 89 9.54 -13.97 25.70
N LEU A 90 9.05 -14.12 26.94
CA LEU A 90 8.12 -13.19 27.59
C LEU A 90 8.74 -12.60 28.85
N SER A 91 8.53 -11.30 29.09
CA SER A 91 8.94 -10.67 30.35
C SER A 91 8.06 -11.05 31.54
N ASN A 92 6.77 -11.35 31.30
CA ASN A 92 5.82 -11.73 32.34
C ASN A 92 4.87 -12.85 31.84
N PRO A 93 5.21 -14.14 32.09
CA PRO A 93 4.39 -15.28 31.69
C PRO A 93 3.13 -15.49 32.58
N GLU A 94 3.02 -14.78 33.71
CA GLU A 94 1.79 -14.80 34.51
C GLU A 94 0.68 -13.97 33.85
N ALA A 95 1.06 -12.84 33.24
CA ALA A 95 0.14 -11.92 32.56
C ALA A 95 -0.34 -12.41 31.19
N MET A 96 0.52 -13.11 30.45
CA MET A 96 0.24 -13.57 29.08
C MET A 96 0.81 -14.96 28.86
N SER A 97 0.04 -15.84 28.20
CA SER A 97 0.52 -17.17 27.83
C SER A 97 1.50 -17.10 26.66
N VAL A 98 2.32 -18.15 26.50
CA VAL A 98 3.24 -18.25 25.35
C VAL A 98 2.42 -18.21 24.05
N PRO A 99 2.77 -17.32 23.11
CA PRO A 99 2.03 -17.17 21.86
C PRO A 99 1.88 -18.47 21.07
N GLN A 100 0.72 -18.62 20.44
CA GLN A 100 0.41 -19.78 19.59
C GLN A 100 0.54 -19.41 18.11
N LEU A 101 1.02 -20.37 17.32
CA LEU A 101 1.15 -20.24 15.87
C LEU A 101 0.13 -21.15 15.18
N ASN A 102 -0.37 -20.73 14.02
CA ASN A 102 -1.13 -21.63 13.13
C ASN A 102 -0.22 -22.54 12.27
N ILE A 103 1.10 -22.38 12.39
CA ILE A 103 2.13 -23.17 11.72
C ILE A 103 3.02 -23.86 12.78
N SER A 104 3.83 -24.83 12.34
CA SER A 104 4.82 -25.46 13.22
C SER A 104 5.92 -24.47 13.64
N LYS A 105 6.50 -24.66 14.84
CA LYS A 105 7.65 -23.85 15.31
C LYS A 105 8.93 -24.09 14.51
N LYS A 106 9.00 -25.20 13.77
CA LYS A 106 10.11 -25.54 12.87
C LYS A 106 9.51 -26.08 11.58
N GLY A 107 10.07 -25.70 10.45
CA GLY A 107 9.58 -26.12 9.13
C GLY A 107 10.36 -25.45 8.03
N ASN A 108 9.74 -25.29 6.87
CA ASN A 108 10.33 -24.63 5.71
C ASN A 108 9.43 -23.49 5.23
N ILE A 109 10.02 -22.38 4.79
CA ILE A 109 9.27 -21.25 4.23
C ILE A 109 8.57 -21.71 2.94
N PRO A 110 7.27 -21.41 2.77
CA PRO A 110 6.54 -21.74 1.55
C PRO A 110 7.09 -20.98 0.34
N THR A 111 7.02 -21.58 -0.84
CA THR A 111 7.43 -20.95 -2.11
C THR A 111 6.43 -19.92 -2.61
N ASN A 112 5.16 -20.07 -2.21
CA ASN A 112 4.13 -19.07 -2.46
C ASN A 112 4.08 -18.09 -1.29
N GLU A 113 3.54 -16.90 -1.56
CA GLU A 113 3.25 -15.94 -0.51
C GLU A 113 2.13 -16.45 0.39
N GLU A 114 2.47 -16.69 1.66
CA GLU A 114 1.54 -17.18 2.67
C GLU A 114 1.57 -16.28 3.89
N VAL A 115 0.49 -16.37 4.68
CA VAL A 115 0.32 -15.63 5.92
C VAL A 115 0.25 -16.60 7.08
N PHE A 116 1.07 -16.38 8.11
CA PHE A 116 0.95 -17.07 9.38
C PHE A 116 0.49 -16.12 10.49
N ARG A 117 -0.21 -16.69 11.46
CA ARG A 117 -0.88 -15.98 12.55
C ARG A 117 -0.18 -16.28 13.88
N VAL A 118 0.11 -15.24 14.64
CA VAL A 118 0.63 -15.31 16.01
C VAL A 118 -0.48 -14.87 16.96
N VAL A 119 -0.92 -15.73 17.86
CA VAL A 119 -1.98 -15.44 18.83
C VAL A 119 -1.39 -15.00 20.16
N LEU A 120 -1.81 -13.84 20.65
CA LEU A 120 -1.38 -13.19 21.88
C LEU A 120 -2.52 -13.19 22.89
N GLN A 121 -2.45 -14.10 23.87
CA GLN A 121 -3.55 -14.33 24.81
C GLN A 121 -3.15 -13.95 26.23
N CYS A 122 -3.76 -12.88 26.74
CA CYS A 122 -3.63 -12.49 28.14
C CYS A 122 -4.34 -13.51 29.03
N THR A 123 -3.78 -13.82 30.19
CA THR A 123 -4.35 -14.79 31.14
C THR A 123 -5.50 -14.19 31.96
N GLY A 124 -5.57 -12.86 32.04
CA GLY A 124 -6.52 -12.14 32.90
C GLY A 124 -6.14 -12.16 34.39
N LYS A 125 -4.99 -12.72 34.78
CA LYS A 125 -4.62 -12.85 36.21
C LYS A 125 -4.02 -11.59 36.80
N VAL A 126 -3.19 -10.90 36.03
CA VAL A 126 -2.45 -9.70 36.45
C VAL A 126 -2.45 -8.66 35.33
N SER A 127 -2.51 -7.38 35.70
CA SER A 127 -2.36 -6.28 34.74
C SER A 127 -0.87 -5.99 34.55
N ALA A 128 -0.38 -6.06 33.32
CA ALA A 128 1.02 -5.77 33.00
C ALA A 128 1.20 -5.41 31.52
N GLU A 129 2.23 -4.63 31.22
CA GLU A 129 2.80 -4.53 29.88
C GLU A 129 3.81 -5.67 29.69
N VAL A 130 3.47 -6.63 28.83
CA VAL A 130 4.31 -7.80 28.57
C VAL A 130 5.17 -7.54 27.35
N GLU A 131 6.48 -7.55 27.54
CA GLU A 131 7.44 -7.53 26.43
C GLU A 131 7.58 -8.96 25.90
N MET A 132 7.35 -9.11 24.60
CA MET A 132 7.44 -10.35 23.86
C MET A 132 8.52 -10.21 22.80
N ASN A 133 9.51 -11.09 22.85
CA ASN A 133 10.48 -11.27 21.77
C ASN A 133 10.07 -12.51 20.98
N MET A 134 9.93 -12.34 19.67
CA MET A 134 9.75 -13.44 18.72
C MET A 134 11.07 -13.66 17.98
N ASP A 135 11.77 -14.71 18.39
CA ASP A 135 13.07 -15.09 17.84
C ASP A 135 12.85 -16.04 16.67
N MET A 136 13.31 -15.66 15.48
CA MET A 136 13.23 -16.46 14.27
C MET A 136 14.63 -16.73 13.73
N ASN A 137 14.93 -17.97 13.41
CA ASN A 137 16.18 -18.34 12.76
C ASN A 137 15.89 -19.00 11.42
N PHE A 138 16.57 -18.54 10.37
CA PHE A 138 16.43 -19.04 9.01
C PHE A 138 17.78 -19.56 8.54
N SER A 139 17.84 -20.82 8.14
CA SER A 139 19.07 -21.44 7.66
C SER A 139 19.00 -21.60 6.16
N MET A 140 19.87 -20.91 5.42
CA MET A 140 19.98 -21.11 3.98
C MET A 140 20.66 -22.45 3.69
N PRO A 141 20.08 -23.31 2.85
CA PRO A 141 20.73 -24.54 2.43
C PRO A 141 21.94 -24.25 1.50
N PRO A 142 22.84 -25.24 1.29
CA PRO A 142 23.94 -25.15 0.32
C PRO A 142 23.45 -24.72 -1.08
N PRO A 143 24.29 -24.06 -1.91
CA PRO A 143 25.75 -23.96 -1.82
C PRO A 143 26.30 -22.77 -1.01
N PHE A 144 25.44 -21.86 -0.55
CA PHE A 144 25.84 -20.69 0.25
C PHE A 144 25.12 -20.73 1.61
N PRO A 145 25.57 -21.61 2.54
CA PRO A 145 24.94 -21.75 3.84
C PRO A 145 25.17 -20.48 4.66
N ASN A 146 24.08 -19.80 5.00
CA ASN A 146 24.06 -18.61 5.85
C ASN A 146 22.87 -18.73 6.80
N SER A 147 23.03 -18.31 8.06
CA SER A 147 21.94 -18.24 9.02
C SER A 147 21.53 -16.79 9.26
N THR A 148 20.24 -16.49 9.09
CA THR A 148 19.68 -15.18 9.41
C THR A 148 18.87 -15.30 10.70
N HIS A 149 19.27 -14.55 11.72
CA HIS A 149 18.56 -14.47 12.99
C HIS A 149 17.81 -13.14 13.11
N LEU A 150 16.51 -13.19 13.36
CA LEU A 150 15.65 -12.03 13.54
C LEU A 150 15.02 -12.07 14.92
N VAL A 151 14.96 -10.91 15.58
CA VAL A 151 14.25 -10.75 16.85
C VAL A 151 13.22 -9.64 16.69
N LEU A 152 11.95 -10.02 16.61
CA LEU A 152 10.85 -9.05 16.53
C LEU A 152 10.36 -8.77 17.94
N LYS A 153 10.57 -7.54 18.40
CA LYS A 153 10.15 -7.08 19.73
C LYS A 153 8.76 -6.48 19.68
N ARG A 154 7.87 -6.94 20.56
CA ARG A 154 6.50 -6.46 20.70
C ARG A 154 6.18 -6.24 22.16
N LYS A 155 5.25 -5.33 22.44
CA LYS A 155 4.76 -5.08 23.79
C LYS A 155 3.25 -5.24 23.81
N LYS A 156 2.72 -6.21 24.56
CA LYS A 156 1.27 -6.43 24.70
C LYS A 156 0.81 -5.85 26.03
N ILE A 157 -0.27 -5.06 26.00
CA ILE A 157 -0.96 -4.66 27.23
C ILE A 157 -1.93 -5.77 27.61
N CYS A 158 -1.82 -6.27 28.84
CA CYS A 158 -2.74 -7.22 29.43
C CYS A 158 -3.36 -6.63 30.70
N TYR A 159 -4.66 -6.89 30.89
CA TYR A 159 -5.38 -6.47 32.08
C TYR A 159 -5.79 -7.67 32.93
N LYS A 160 -5.87 -7.45 34.24
CA LYS A 160 -6.52 -8.37 35.18
C LYS A 160 -8.03 -8.32 34.98
N ASN A 161 -8.64 -9.48 34.82
CA ASN A 161 -10.09 -9.62 34.84
C ASN A 161 -10.56 -9.54 36.29
N ASN A 162 -11.22 -8.45 36.66
CA ASN A 162 -11.94 -8.36 37.94
C ASN A 162 -13.26 -9.13 37.81
N SER A 163 -13.19 -10.47 37.84
CA SER A 163 -14.37 -11.32 37.76
C SER A 163 -15.18 -11.26 39.06
N THR A 164 -15.89 -10.15 39.26
CA THR A 164 -17.24 -10.14 39.83
C THR A 164 -18.15 -9.67 38.70
N THR A 165 -19.11 -10.51 38.33
CA THR A 165 -20.07 -10.39 37.22
C THR A 165 -19.68 -11.18 35.96
N SER A 166 -20.06 -12.45 36.02
CA SER A 166 -20.77 -13.23 35.00
C SER A 166 -20.52 -12.92 33.53
N ASP A 167 -20.08 -13.96 32.82
CA ASP A 167 -20.17 -14.19 31.38
C ASP A 167 -21.51 -13.75 30.79
N THR A 168 -21.62 -12.52 30.28
CA THR A 168 -22.45 -12.15 29.12
C THR A 168 -22.06 -10.74 28.68
N LEU A 169 -22.13 -10.47 27.37
CA LEU A 169 -21.92 -9.16 26.72
C LEU A 169 -20.50 -8.87 26.18
N MET A 170 -20.02 -9.72 25.27
CA MET A 170 -19.48 -9.17 24.02
C MET A 170 -20.61 -9.14 22.98
N ILE A 171 -21.61 -8.28 23.24
CA ILE A 171 -22.42 -7.73 22.16
C ILE A 171 -21.57 -6.62 21.57
N ASP A 172 -21.10 -6.89 20.35
CA ASP A 172 -20.88 -5.92 19.28
C ASP A 172 -20.94 -4.46 19.72
N ALA A 173 -19.78 -3.94 20.15
CA ALA A 173 -19.57 -2.52 20.35
C ALA A 173 -18.64 -1.97 19.26
N MET A 174 -19.17 -1.95 18.03
CA MET A 174 -19.09 -0.81 17.10
C MET A 174 -17.77 -0.03 17.03
N VAL A 175 -16.97 -0.34 16.01
CA VAL A 175 -16.53 0.71 15.06
C VAL A 175 -16.94 0.27 13.66
N ALA A 176 -18.26 0.19 13.45
CA ALA A 176 -18.78 0.60 12.16
C ALA A 176 -18.47 2.10 12.07
N THR A 177 -17.29 2.44 11.53
CA THR A 177 -17.01 3.81 11.10
C THR A 177 -18.08 4.12 10.09
N SER A 178 -19.08 4.87 10.53
CA SER A 178 -20.11 5.47 9.72
C SER A 178 -19.42 6.38 8.72
N ASN A 179 -19.04 5.81 7.56
CA ASN A 179 -18.64 6.52 6.36
C ASN A 179 -19.79 7.35 5.75
N SER A 180 -20.80 7.71 6.55
CA SER A 180 -22.01 8.42 6.16
C SER A 180 -21.78 9.92 5.96
N PHE A 181 -20.59 10.45 6.28
CA PHE A 181 -20.24 11.85 6.00
C PHE A 181 -19.65 12.05 4.58
N TYR A 182 -19.09 11.01 3.96
CA TYR A 182 -18.53 11.13 2.60
C TYR A 182 -19.60 11.08 1.50
N ILE A 183 -20.76 10.46 1.78
CA ILE A 183 -21.90 10.44 0.84
C ILE A 183 -22.57 11.83 0.78
N GLY A 184 -22.59 12.58 1.89
CA GLY A 184 -23.12 13.95 1.94
C GLY A 184 -22.20 14.99 1.29
N VAL A 185 -20.90 14.94 1.57
CA VAL A 185 -19.91 15.91 1.04
C VAL A 185 -19.65 15.68 -0.45
N GLY A 186 -19.62 14.42 -0.91
CA GLY A 186 -19.45 14.10 -2.33
C GLY A 186 -20.61 14.57 -3.21
N CYS A 187 -21.84 14.53 -2.68
CA CYS A 187 -23.03 14.96 -3.42
C CYS A 187 -23.08 16.49 -3.60
N ALA A 188 -22.69 17.26 -2.58
CA ALA A 188 -22.60 18.72 -2.67
C ALA A 188 -21.55 19.18 -3.69
N CYS A 189 -20.37 18.54 -3.74
CA CYS A 189 -19.33 18.86 -4.72
C CYS A 189 -19.77 18.54 -6.16
N ALA A 190 -20.49 17.44 -6.38
CA ALA A 190 -21.00 17.09 -7.70
C ALA A 190 -22.00 18.13 -8.23
N VAL A 191 -22.91 18.64 -7.38
CA VAL A 191 -23.86 19.69 -7.77
C VAL A 191 -23.15 20.99 -8.14
N VAL A 192 -22.14 21.41 -7.36
CA VAL A 192 -21.36 22.62 -7.66
C VAL A 192 -20.63 22.50 -8.99
N VAL A 193 -20.02 21.34 -9.27
CA VAL A 193 -19.32 21.10 -10.56
C VAL A 193 -20.31 21.09 -11.73
N ILE A 194 -21.49 20.49 -11.56
CA ILE A 194 -22.52 20.49 -12.62
C ILE A 194 -22.99 21.92 -12.91
N ILE A 195 -23.25 22.74 -11.89
CA ILE A 195 -23.63 24.15 -12.08
C ILE A 195 -22.52 24.93 -12.79
N ALA A 196 -21.26 24.72 -12.42
CA ALA A 196 -20.12 25.37 -13.06
C ALA A 196 -20.00 24.96 -14.55
N ILE A 197 -20.19 23.68 -14.87
CA ILE A 197 -20.17 23.18 -16.26
C ILE A 197 -21.32 23.80 -17.06
N ILE A 198 -22.54 23.86 -16.51
CA ILE A 198 -23.68 24.49 -17.17
C ILE A 198 -23.40 25.99 -17.43
N ALA A 199 -22.85 26.71 -16.44
CA ALA A 199 -22.49 28.11 -16.58
C ALA A 199 -21.41 28.32 -17.66
N VAL A 200 -20.39 27.44 -17.73
CA VAL A 200 -19.36 27.48 -18.78
C VAL A 200 -19.96 27.19 -20.14
N VAL A 201 -20.83 26.19 -20.27
CA VAL A 201 -21.51 25.89 -21.54
C VAL A 201 -22.39 27.05 -21.99
N PHE A 202 -23.13 27.69 -21.07
CA PHE A 202 -23.90 28.89 -21.37
C PHE A 202 -23.00 30.05 -21.77
N TYR A 203 -21.90 30.28 -21.04
CA TYR A 203 -20.93 31.33 -21.36
C TYR A 203 -20.27 31.10 -22.72
N LEU A 204 -19.93 29.85 -23.06
CA LEU A 204 -19.39 29.49 -24.37
C LEU A 204 -20.43 29.63 -25.47
N LYS A 205 -21.70 29.28 -25.22
CA LYS A 205 -22.80 29.49 -26.18
C LYS A 205 -23.08 30.98 -26.41
N THR A 206 -23.09 31.79 -25.35
CA THR A 206 -23.29 33.25 -25.47
C THR A 206 -22.07 33.91 -26.12
N MET A 207 -20.85 33.49 -25.79
CA MET A 207 -19.64 33.91 -26.50
C MET A 207 -19.69 33.52 -27.98
N LYS A 208 -20.14 32.31 -28.31
CA LYS A 208 -20.23 31.83 -29.68
C LYS A 208 -21.32 32.56 -30.47
N ALA A 209 -22.47 32.83 -29.86
CA ALA A 209 -23.52 33.67 -30.43
C ALA A 209 -23.01 35.10 -30.69
N ARG A 210 -22.37 35.71 -29.69
CA ARG A 210 -21.78 37.05 -29.80
C ARG A 210 -20.69 37.12 -30.86
N ARG A 211 -19.88 36.07 -31.02
CA ARG A 211 -18.83 36.00 -32.05
C ARG A 211 -19.44 35.88 -33.45
N THR A 212 -20.54 35.14 -33.61
CA THR A 212 -21.26 35.06 -34.89
C THR A 212 -21.89 36.40 -35.27
N ASP A 213 -22.50 37.11 -34.31
CA ASP A 213 -23.07 38.45 -34.56
C ASP A 213 -21.99 39.48 -34.93
N VAL A 214 -20.84 39.46 -34.23
CA VAL A 214 -19.72 40.35 -34.54
C VAL A 214 -19.13 40.06 -35.93
N ILE A 215 -19.03 38.79 -36.33
CA ILE A 215 -18.54 38.41 -37.66
C ILE A 215 -19.51 38.87 -38.76
N GLN A 216 -20.83 38.70 -38.57
CA GLN A 216 -21.84 39.19 -39.52
C GLN A 216 -21.82 40.72 -39.64
N LEU A 217 -21.63 41.45 -38.54
CA LEU A 217 -21.49 42.91 -38.56
C LEU A 217 -20.23 43.36 -39.32
N THR A 218 -19.10 42.65 -39.16
CA THR A 218 -17.87 42.96 -39.92
C THR A 218 -18.01 42.64 -41.41
N GLU A 219 -18.75 41.60 -41.77
CA GLU A 219 -18.98 41.24 -43.16
C GLU A 219 -19.88 42.28 -43.85
N ASP A 220 -20.94 42.74 -43.18
CA ASP A 220 -21.85 43.76 -43.72
C ASP A 220 -21.17 45.15 -43.87
N GLU A 221 -20.33 45.54 -42.91
CA GLU A 221 -19.45 46.72 -43.01
C GLU A 221 -18.53 46.65 -44.25
N SER A 222 -17.92 45.49 -44.49
CA SER A 222 -16.98 45.30 -45.60
C SER A 222 -17.67 45.37 -46.97
N VAL A 223 -18.89 44.84 -47.07
CA VAL A 223 -19.73 44.90 -48.28
C VAL A 223 -20.20 46.32 -48.55
N LYS A 224 -20.60 47.06 -47.50
CA LYS A 224 -21.01 48.46 -47.62
C LYS A 224 -19.86 49.34 -48.10
N ARG A 225 -18.64 49.11 -47.58
CA ARG A 225 -17.43 49.83 -47.99
C ARG A 225 -17.05 49.55 -49.45
N LYS A 226 -17.14 48.30 -49.91
CA LYS A 226 -16.93 47.94 -51.33
C LYS A 226 -17.98 48.58 -52.25
N LYS A 227 -19.25 48.61 -51.85
CA LYS A 227 -20.32 49.28 -52.61
C LYS A 227 -20.15 50.80 -52.67
N ALA A 228 -19.57 51.42 -51.64
CA ALA A 228 -19.23 52.84 -51.65
C ALA A 228 -18.08 53.12 -52.65
N HIS A 229 -17.02 52.31 -52.61
CA HIS A 229 -15.88 52.44 -53.53
C HIS A 229 -16.26 52.18 -55.00
N MET A 230 -17.15 51.22 -55.28
CA MET A 230 -17.66 51.04 -56.64
C MET A 230 -18.54 52.20 -57.11
N ARG A 231 -19.33 52.81 -56.22
CA ARG A 231 -20.11 54.02 -56.54
C ARG A 231 -19.21 55.22 -56.82
N GLU A 232 -18.08 55.32 -56.14
CA GLU A 232 -17.09 56.39 -56.35
C GLU A 232 -16.37 56.22 -57.70
N ASN A 233 -15.91 55.00 -58.01
CA ASN A 233 -15.30 54.69 -59.31
C ASN A 233 -16.28 54.83 -60.49
N SER A 234 -17.56 54.50 -60.29
CA SER A 234 -18.58 54.69 -61.33
C SER A 234 -18.88 56.17 -61.62
N LYS A 235 -18.68 57.07 -60.66
CA LYS A 235 -18.79 58.53 -60.89
C LYS A 235 -17.55 59.10 -61.59
N ALA A 236 -16.40 58.45 -61.46
CA ALA A 236 -15.16 58.85 -62.12
C ALA A 236 -15.08 58.44 -63.61
N PHE A 237 -16.02 57.63 -64.10
CA PHE A 237 -16.09 57.18 -65.50
C PHE A 237 -17.14 57.93 -66.35
N LEU A 238 -17.76 58.99 -65.82
CA LEU A 238 -18.77 59.81 -66.51
C LEU A 238 -18.27 61.25 -66.83
N TRP A 239 -16.96 61.44 -66.95
CA TRP A 239 -16.32 62.59 -67.58
C TRP A 239 -15.35 62.13 -68.66
#